data_AF-A0A8S1NGT3-F1
#
_entry.id   AF-A0A8S1NGT3-F1
#
_cell.length_a   1.000
_cell.length_b   1.000
_cell.length_c   1.000
_cell.angle_alpha   90.00
_cell.angle_beta   90.00
_cell.angle_gamma   90.00
#
_symmetry.space_group_name_H-M   'P 1'
#
loop_
_entity.id
_entity.type
_entity.pdbx_description
1 polymer ?
#
loop_
_entity_poly.entity_id
_entity_poly.type
_entity_poly.pdbx_seq_one_letter_code
_entity_poly.pdbx_strand_id
1 'polypeptide(L)'
;MDLPTLMHLLGFEFASESNLNQQLPMVNCNGYTAFRDAVYAGNKLMLELYNLCCKFDVQDHYKFVHVILTDGEDNRSKISLQEFLDYQSLLQLLLQKNILQTFYIGVNVENNQIVKQEMQAILKCSGNSAEYHSISSNGINDIFQKIQMKIGIKVEQRNLVIGNQQATISLRQQQISPIIQVQINHYIVLFNLDISQSMQSHWNKVCQAVKGFLANLGSNDLVLGIIFNEQVQVLQANDNQKYIQNQEINQDPQSDSENQNEQILDYDDFQDQDQDDNQDDYQDDNQDYDQDYNQDQGYNQKQSKQQNKQQNKQQNKQQIKQQIKQQKQQEQSKQIQEQQIDKPQNQKCSCQVSCQIF
;
A
#
# COMPACT_ATOMS: atom_id res chain seq x y z
N MET A 1 17.82 11.54 23.78
CA MET A 1 17.31 12.04 22.48
C MET A 1 15.80 12.04 22.59
N ASP A 2 15.15 13.16 22.29
CA ASP A 2 13.69 13.24 22.39
C ASP A 2 13.02 12.53 21.20
N LEU A 3 11.73 12.24 21.36
CA LEU A 3 10.93 11.53 20.37
C LEU A 3 10.89 12.26 19.00
N PRO A 4 10.73 13.60 18.93
CA PRO A 4 10.77 14.33 17.65
C PRO A 4 12.09 14.13 16.90
N THR A 5 13.24 14.19 17.59
CA THR A 5 14.54 13.96 16.95
C THR A 5 14.63 12.54 16.38
N LEU A 6 14.14 11.53 17.11
CA LEU A 6 14.18 10.14 16.67
C LEU A 6 13.24 9.85 15.50
N MET A 7 12.06 10.49 15.48
CA MET A 7 11.13 10.43 14.35
C MET A 7 11.74 11.05 13.09
N HIS A 8 12.42 12.19 13.25
CA HIS A 8 13.14 12.83 12.15
C HIS A 8 14.30 11.97 11.62
N LEU A 9 15.00 11.22 12.48
CA LEU A 9 16.04 10.27 12.07
C LEU A 9 15.50 9.12 11.22
N LEU A 10 14.22 8.74 11.40
CA LEU A 10 13.53 7.76 10.55
C LEU A 10 12.95 8.39 9.27
N GLY A 11 13.16 9.69 9.07
CA GLY A 11 12.69 10.45 7.90
C GLY A 11 11.26 10.98 8.02
N PHE A 12 10.57 10.78 9.14
CA PHE A 12 9.23 11.32 9.32
C PHE A 12 9.28 12.82 9.66
N GLU A 13 8.39 13.58 9.03
CA GLU A 13 8.28 15.03 9.18
C GLU A 13 6.88 15.39 9.69
N PHE A 14 6.74 16.52 10.37
CA PHE A 14 5.42 17.05 10.70
C PHE A 14 4.68 17.43 9.41
N ALA A 15 3.38 17.13 9.33
CA ALA A 15 2.58 17.40 8.15
C ALA A 15 2.59 18.89 7.74
N SER A 16 2.63 19.80 8.73
CA SER A 16 2.73 21.25 8.51
C SER A 16 4.07 21.72 7.95
N GLU A 17 5.13 20.92 8.10
CA GLU A 17 6.50 21.24 7.69
C GLU A 17 6.96 20.38 6.50
N SER A 18 6.12 19.45 6.05
CA SER A 18 6.51 18.45 5.07
C SER A 18 6.83 19.05 3.70
N ASN A 19 7.98 18.65 3.16
CA ASN A 19 8.43 19.06 1.83
C ASN A 19 7.85 18.21 0.69
N LEU A 20 7.01 17.22 0.97
CA LEU A 20 6.42 16.33 -0.04
C LEU A 20 5.69 17.09 -1.16
N ASN A 21 5.03 18.20 -0.81
CA ASN A 21 4.34 19.06 -1.78
C ASN A 21 5.27 19.74 -2.80
N GLN A 22 6.54 19.92 -2.44
CA GLN A 22 7.57 20.51 -3.30
C GLN A 22 8.35 19.41 -4.03
N GLN A 23 8.60 18.28 -3.36
CA GLN A 23 9.42 17.18 -3.87
C GLN A 23 8.70 16.33 -4.91
N LEU A 24 7.46 15.91 -4.66
CA LEU A 24 6.76 14.98 -5.55
C LEU A 24 6.62 15.50 -7.00
N PRO A 25 6.28 16.77 -7.25
CA PRO A 25 6.22 17.30 -8.62
C PRO A 25 7.56 17.31 -9.37
N MET A 26 8.69 17.22 -8.67
CA MET A 26 10.03 17.19 -9.28
C MET A 26 10.48 15.77 -9.68
N VAL A 27 9.71 14.75 -9.29
CA VAL A 27 10.02 13.35 -9.59
C VAL A 27 9.57 13.01 -11.00
N ASN A 28 10.47 12.43 -11.78
CA ASN A 28 10.18 11.91 -13.11
C ASN A 28 9.82 10.43 -13.04
N CYS A 29 8.72 10.02 -13.66
CA CYS A 29 8.32 8.63 -13.70
C CYS A 29 9.13 7.86 -14.76
N ASN A 30 9.79 6.77 -14.35
CA ASN A 30 10.61 5.95 -15.23
C ASN A 30 10.79 4.53 -14.71
N GLY A 31 11.26 3.64 -15.58
CA GLY A 31 11.59 2.27 -15.23
C GLY A 31 10.35 1.42 -14.94
N TYR A 32 10.55 0.43 -14.09
CA TYR A 32 9.61 -0.66 -13.82
C TYR A 32 9.14 -0.63 -12.36
N THR A 33 8.40 -1.64 -11.91
CA THR A 33 7.69 -1.63 -10.62
C THR A 33 8.25 -2.71 -9.69
N ALA A 34 8.93 -2.30 -8.62
CA ALA A 34 9.36 -3.14 -7.50
C ALA A 34 8.42 -2.95 -6.28
N PHE A 35 7.14 -3.28 -6.48
CA PHE A 35 6.07 -3.06 -5.51
C PHE A 35 6.32 -3.75 -4.16
N ARG A 36 6.58 -5.06 -4.13
CA ARG A 36 6.83 -5.82 -2.89
C ARG A 36 8.01 -5.27 -2.11
N ASP A 37 9.10 -4.90 -2.79
CA ASP A 37 10.28 -4.31 -2.15
C ASP A 37 9.93 -2.97 -1.47
N ALA A 38 9.16 -2.12 -2.16
CA ALA A 38 8.71 -0.84 -1.61
C ALA A 38 7.80 -1.03 -0.39
N VAL A 39 6.77 -1.89 -0.50
CA VAL A 39 5.84 -2.13 0.61
C VAL A 39 6.56 -2.77 1.79
N TYR A 40 7.49 -3.70 1.55
CA TYR A 40 8.31 -4.31 2.59
C TYR A 40 9.13 -3.25 3.34
N ALA A 41 9.83 -2.37 2.61
CA ALA A 41 10.61 -1.28 3.20
C ALA A 41 9.74 -0.32 4.03
N GLY A 42 8.58 0.07 3.50
CA GLY A 42 7.63 0.92 4.22
C GLY A 42 7.12 0.28 5.51
N ASN A 43 6.72 -0.99 5.44
CA ASN A 43 6.26 -1.75 6.61
C ASN A 43 7.36 -1.91 7.68
N LYS A 44 8.61 -2.08 7.27
CA LYS A 44 9.75 -2.14 8.18
C LYS A 44 9.92 -0.81 8.93
N LEU A 45 9.85 0.33 8.23
CA LEU A 45 9.91 1.65 8.86
C LEU A 45 8.74 1.88 9.83
N MET A 46 7.52 1.46 9.46
CA MET A 46 6.36 1.56 10.35
C MET A 46 6.54 0.72 11.63
N LEU A 47 7.09 -0.49 11.52
CA LEU A 47 7.39 -1.34 12.67
C LEU A 47 8.49 -0.75 13.56
N GLU A 48 9.56 -0.20 12.97
CA GLU A 48 10.63 0.47 13.70
C GLU A 48 10.12 1.69 14.46
N LEU A 49 9.27 2.50 13.82
CA LEU A 49 8.63 3.65 14.44
C LEU A 49 7.64 3.26 15.53
N TYR A 50 6.84 2.21 15.33
CA TYR A 50 5.98 1.67 16.39
C TYR A 50 6.78 1.22 17.62
N ASN A 51 7.86 0.47 17.40
CA ASN A 51 8.76 0.05 18.49
C ASN A 51 9.36 1.25 19.23
N LEU A 52 9.65 2.33 18.51
CA LEU A 52 10.07 3.59 19.11
C LEU A 52 8.96 4.19 19.99
N CYS A 53 7.74 4.31 19.46
CA CYS A 53 6.59 4.81 20.22
C CYS A 53 6.35 4.00 21.51
N CYS A 54 6.48 2.67 21.46
CA CYS A 54 6.38 1.82 22.65
C CYS A 54 7.49 2.11 23.68
N LYS A 55 8.72 2.40 23.26
CA LYS A 55 9.83 2.73 24.17
C LYS A 55 9.60 4.04 24.93
N PHE A 56 8.83 4.96 24.35
CA PHE A 56 8.49 6.26 24.95
C PHE A 56 7.10 6.30 25.58
N ASP A 57 6.37 5.17 25.60
CA ASP A 57 5.00 5.05 26.12
C ASP A 57 4.00 6.03 25.47
N VAL A 58 4.08 6.16 24.13
CA VAL A 58 3.20 7.03 23.34
C VAL A 58 2.46 6.30 22.21
N GLN A 59 2.54 4.97 22.18
CA GLN A 59 1.93 4.14 21.12
C GLN A 59 0.42 4.40 20.96
N ASP A 60 -0.29 4.68 22.06
CA ASP A 60 -1.73 4.87 22.05
C ASP A 60 -2.16 6.26 21.56
N HIS A 61 -1.21 7.18 21.37
CA HIS A 61 -1.46 8.53 20.83
C HIS A 61 -1.47 8.57 19.30
N TYR A 62 -0.93 7.53 18.64
CA TYR A 62 -0.73 7.51 17.20
C TYR A 62 -1.54 6.42 16.49
N LYS A 63 -2.11 6.78 15.34
CA LYS A 63 -2.69 5.85 14.37
C LYS A 63 -1.82 5.80 13.13
N PHE A 64 -1.37 4.61 12.79
CA PHE A 64 -0.49 4.36 11.65
C PHE A 64 -1.34 4.10 10.41
N VAL A 65 -1.09 4.87 9.36
CA VAL A 65 -1.80 4.80 8.09
C VAL A 65 -0.76 4.60 6.99
N HIS A 66 -0.89 3.53 6.22
CA HIS A 66 -0.01 3.25 5.09
C HIS A 66 -0.81 3.27 3.80
N VAL A 67 -0.52 4.20 2.92
CA VAL A 67 -1.19 4.34 1.63
C VAL A 67 -0.21 3.92 0.54
N ILE A 68 -0.54 2.86 -0.20
CA ILE A 68 0.26 2.36 -1.31
C ILE A 68 -0.53 2.58 -2.60
N LEU A 69 0.09 3.21 -3.60
CA LEU A 69 -0.52 3.44 -4.91
C LEU A 69 0.39 2.93 -6.03
N THR A 70 -0.18 2.16 -6.95
CA THR A 70 0.47 1.65 -8.18
C THR A 70 -0.55 1.54 -9.32
N ASP A 71 -0.09 1.58 -10.56
CA ASP A 71 -0.90 1.31 -11.76
C ASP A 71 -0.54 0.01 -12.50
N GLY A 72 0.35 -0.81 -11.92
CA GLY A 72 0.95 -1.95 -12.61
C GLY A 72 1.17 -3.20 -11.77
N GLU A 73 1.66 -4.24 -12.44
CA GLU A 73 2.15 -5.47 -11.82
C GLU A 73 3.55 -5.26 -11.22
N ASP A 74 3.87 -6.03 -10.18
CA ASP A 74 5.24 -6.15 -9.73
C ASP A 74 6.07 -7.00 -10.70
N ASN A 75 7.06 -6.39 -11.32
CA ASN A 75 7.92 -7.03 -12.33
C ASN A 75 9.43 -6.86 -12.05
N ARG A 76 9.80 -6.27 -10.90
CA ARG A 76 11.20 -6.04 -10.52
C ARG A 76 11.53 -6.25 -9.05
N SER A 77 10.57 -6.54 -8.18
CA SER A 77 10.91 -6.79 -6.78
C SER A 77 11.82 -7.99 -6.64
N LYS A 78 12.85 -7.82 -5.81
CA LYS A 78 13.78 -8.88 -5.41
C LYS A 78 13.14 -9.83 -4.42
N ILE A 79 12.26 -9.32 -3.56
CA ILE A 79 11.49 -10.13 -2.62
C ILE A 79 10.48 -10.95 -3.40
N SER A 80 10.48 -12.27 -3.16
CA SER A 80 9.51 -13.17 -3.76
C SER A 80 8.10 -12.94 -3.20
N LEU A 81 7.06 -13.30 -3.96
CA LEU A 81 5.68 -13.19 -3.45
C LEU A 81 5.49 -13.97 -2.15
N GLN A 82 6.04 -15.19 -2.03
CA GLN A 82 5.90 -16.01 -0.82
C GLN A 82 6.55 -15.35 0.39
N GLU A 83 7.78 -14.88 0.26
CA GLU A 83 8.49 -14.16 1.33
C GLU A 83 7.74 -12.89 1.76
N PHE A 84 7.20 -12.16 0.79
CA PHE A 84 6.38 -10.98 1.08
C PHE A 84 5.10 -11.34 1.86
N LEU A 85 4.38 -12.40 1.46
CA LEU A 85 3.17 -12.87 2.14
C LEU A 85 3.45 -13.33 3.58
N ASP A 86 4.56 -14.05 3.80
CA ASP A 86 4.99 -14.47 5.14
C ASP A 86 5.27 -13.25 6.03
N TYR A 87 5.92 -12.22 5.47
CA TYR A 87 6.15 -10.97 6.17
C TYR A 87 4.85 -10.20 6.49
N GLN A 88 3.88 -10.17 5.56
CA GLN A 88 2.57 -9.56 5.82
C GLN A 88 1.83 -10.24 6.98
N SER A 89 1.90 -11.57 7.05
CA SER A 89 1.31 -12.33 8.17
C SER A 89 2.02 -12.06 9.50
N LEU A 90 3.35 -11.92 9.50
CA LEU A 90 4.08 -11.49 10.69
C LEU A 90 3.65 -10.08 11.13
N LEU A 91 3.56 -9.14 10.19
CA LEU A 91 3.19 -7.76 10.48
C LEU A 91 1.77 -7.68 11.07
N GLN A 92 0.82 -8.47 10.55
CA GLN A 92 -0.54 -8.55 11.10
C GLN A 92 -0.55 -8.95 12.59
N LEU A 93 0.35 -9.86 13.00
CA LEU A 93 0.45 -10.30 14.40
C LEU A 93 1.04 -9.21 15.29
N LEU A 94 1.98 -8.42 14.77
CA LEU A 94 2.69 -7.38 15.52
C LEU A 94 1.90 -6.06 15.58
N LEU A 95 1.29 -5.65 14.48
CA LEU A 95 0.57 -4.40 14.30
C LEU A 95 -0.89 -4.67 13.96
N GLN A 96 -1.72 -4.76 14.99
CA GLN A 96 -3.15 -5.01 14.84
C GLN A 96 -3.85 -3.84 14.12
N LYS A 97 -5.06 -4.10 13.58
CA LYS A 97 -5.86 -3.11 12.81
C LYS A 97 -6.05 -1.77 13.52
N ASN A 98 -6.22 -1.77 14.84
CA ASN A 98 -6.41 -0.56 15.63
C ASN A 98 -5.14 0.32 15.69
N ILE A 99 -3.99 -0.24 15.31
CA ILE A 99 -2.68 0.43 15.28
C ILE A 99 -2.36 0.83 13.84
N LEU A 100 -2.30 -0.15 12.92
CA LEU A 100 -1.96 0.04 11.52
C LEU A 100 -3.15 -0.26 10.61
N GLN A 101 -3.45 0.69 9.73
CA GLN A 101 -4.37 0.50 8.61
C GLN A 101 -3.65 0.78 7.28
N THR A 102 -3.65 -0.22 6.41
CA THR A 102 -3.02 -0.21 5.10
C THR A 102 -4.07 -0.09 3.99
N PHE A 103 -3.84 0.78 3.02
CA PHE A 103 -4.70 1.00 1.86
C PHE A 103 -3.90 0.78 0.59
N TYR A 104 -4.20 -0.32 -0.11
CA TYR A 104 -3.66 -0.62 -1.43
C TYR A 104 -4.58 -0.01 -2.49
N ILE A 105 -4.03 0.86 -3.35
CA ILE A 105 -4.75 1.55 -4.42
C ILE A 105 -4.15 1.11 -5.76
N GLY A 106 -4.96 0.42 -6.56
CA GLY A 106 -4.61 0.05 -7.94
C GLY A 106 -5.30 0.98 -8.93
N VAL A 107 -4.53 1.67 -9.77
CA VAL A 107 -5.05 2.59 -10.80
C VAL A 107 -5.13 1.87 -12.15
N ASN A 108 -6.31 1.79 -12.75
CA ASN A 108 -6.58 1.15 -14.04
C ASN A 108 -6.19 -0.34 -14.13
N VAL A 109 -6.09 -1.04 -12.99
CA VAL A 109 -5.70 -2.46 -12.91
C VAL A 109 -6.91 -3.40 -12.80
N GLU A 110 -8.14 -2.90 -12.98
CA GLU A 110 -9.37 -3.67 -12.79
C GLU A 110 -9.51 -4.85 -13.76
N ASN A 111 -8.79 -4.86 -14.88
CA ASN A 111 -8.80 -5.99 -15.83
C ASN A 111 -7.60 -6.92 -15.67
N ASN A 112 -6.64 -6.56 -14.81
CA ASN A 112 -5.43 -7.33 -14.59
C ASN A 112 -5.68 -8.48 -13.59
N GLN A 113 -5.71 -9.72 -14.11
CA GLN A 113 -5.97 -10.89 -13.28
C GLN A 113 -4.80 -11.24 -12.35
N ILE A 114 -3.57 -10.95 -12.74
CA ILE A 114 -2.37 -11.21 -11.93
C ILE A 114 -2.40 -10.32 -10.70
N VAL A 115 -2.55 -9.00 -10.88
CA VAL A 115 -2.67 -8.03 -9.78
C VAL A 115 -3.81 -8.41 -8.84
N LYS A 116 -4.98 -8.79 -9.37
CA LYS A 116 -6.11 -9.22 -8.53
C LYS A 116 -5.79 -10.43 -7.67
N GLN A 117 -5.13 -11.45 -8.23
CA GLN A 117 -4.78 -12.65 -7.49
C GLN A 117 -3.73 -12.37 -6.41
N GLU A 118 -2.71 -11.57 -6.74
CA GLU A 118 -1.70 -11.16 -5.77
C GLU A 118 -2.30 -10.31 -4.65
N MET A 119 -3.13 -9.31 -4.98
CA MET A 119 -3.81 -8.49 -3.97
C MET A 119 -4.73 -9.32 -3.07
N GLN A 120 -5.45 -10.31 -3.61
CA GLN A 120 -6.25 -11.23 -2.79
C GLN A 120 -5.39 -12.04 -1.82
N ALA A 121 -4.20 -12.50 -2.25
CA ALA A 121 -3.28 -13.22 -1.39
C ALA A 121 -2.73 -12.30 -0.29
N ILE A 122 -2.31 -11.07 -0.65
CA ILE A 122 -1.82 -10.07 0.29
C ILE A 122 -2.87 -9.73 1.34
N LEU A 123 -4.09 -9.38 0.91
CA LEU A 123 -5.19 -9.07 1.84
C LEU A 123 -5.53 -10.22 2.78
N LYS A 124 -5.45 -11.47 2.30
CA LYS A 124 -5.66 -12.64 3.15
C LYS A 124 -4.60 -12.75 4.25
N CYS A 125 -3.35 -12.41 3.94
CA CYS A 125 -2.22 -12.44 4.88
C CYS A 125 -2.16 -11.22 5.80
N SER A 126 -2.66 -10.06 5.38
CA SER A 126 -2.75 -8.85 6.21
C SER A 126 -4.02 -8.83 7.07
N GLY A 127 -5.07 -9.59 6.71
CA GLY A 127 -6.32 -9.66 7.44
C GLY A 127 -7.08 -8.32 7.43
N ASN A 128 -7.64 -7.91 8.58
CA ASN A 128 -8.50 -6.73 8.65
C ASN A 128 -7.74 -5.39 8.71
N SER A 129 -6.41 -5.40 8.78
CA SER A 129 -5.58 -4.19 8.79
C SER A 129 -5.30 -3.66 7.38
N ALA A 130 -5.72 -4.35 6.33
CA ALA A 130 -5.49 -3.92 4.95
C ALA A 130 -6.77 -3.91 4.12
N GLU A 131 -6.83 -2.99 3.15
CA GLU A 131 -7.91 -2.88 2.19
C GLU A 131 -7.37 -2.60 0.79
N TYR A 132 -8.10 -3.06 -0.23
CA TYR A 132 -7.75 -2.85 -1.63
C TYR A 132 -8.84 -2.06 -2.36
N HIS A 133 -8.42 -1.09 -3.16
CA HIS A 133 -9.27 -0.25 -3.97
C HIS A 133 -8.74 -0.22 -5.41
N SER A 134 -9.50 -0.82 -6.33
CA SER A 134 -9.28 -0.66 -7.77
C SER A 134 -10.06 0.56 -8.24
N ILE A 135 -9.38 1.52 -8.85
CA ILE A 135 -9.97 2.78 -9.29
C ILE A 135 -9.53 3.11 -10.72
N SER A 136 -10.30 3.95 -11.41
CA SER A 136 -9.82 4.60 -12.63
C SER A 136 -8.91 5.78 -12.29
N SER A 137 -8.13 6.25 -13.25
CA SER A 137 -7.24 7.42 -13.08
C SER A 137 -7.96 8.70 -12.67
N ASN A 138 -9.27 8.82 -12.91
CA ASN A 138 -10.06 9.97 -12.48
C ASN A 138 -10.51 9.88 -11.02
N GLY A 139 -10.50 8.68 -10.42
CA GLY A 139 -10.89 8.44 -9.04
C GLY A 139 -9.78 8.60 -8.00
N ILE A 140 -8.56 9.04 -8.39
CA ILE A 140 -7.41 9.14 -7.48
C ILE A 140 -7.70 10.14 -6.34
N ASN A 141 -8.23 11.32 -6.65
CA ASN A 141 -8.58 12.29 -5.60
C ASN A 141 -9.69 11.76 -4.68
N ASP A 142 -10.70 11.13 -5.26
CA ASP A 142 -11.86 10.60 -4.54
C ASP A 142 -11.47 9.51 -3.55
N ILE A 143 -10.53 8.62 -3.92
CA ILE A 143 -10.09 7.57 -3.02
C ILE A 143 -9.28 8.13 -1.84
N PHE A 144 -8.44 9.14 -2.06
CA PHE A 144 -7.70 9.78 -0.98
C PHE A 144 -8.66 10.46 0.00
N GLN A 145 -9.67 11.18 -0.48
CA GLN A 145 -10.72 11.76 0.37
C GLN A 145 -11.50 10.68 1.15
N LYS A 146 -11.85 9.57 0.48
CA LYS A 146 -12.53 8.44 1.12
C LYS A 146 -11.68 7.82 2.23
N ILE A 147 -10.37 7.68 2.01
CA ILE A 147 -9.43 7.20 3.03
C ILE A 147 -9.42 8.16 4.21
N GLN A 148 -9.28 9.48 3.99
CA GLN A 148 -9.31 10.49 5.05
C GLN A 148 -10.57 10.41 5.90
N MET A 149 -11.74 10.38 5.25
CA MET A 149 -13.03 10.24 5.94
C MET A 149 -13.09 8.95 6.76
N LYS A 150 -12.56 7.85 6.22
CA LYS A 150 -12.59 6.54 6.86
C LYS A 150 -11.71 6.45 8.10
N ILE A 151 -10.53 7.06 8.07
CA ILE A 151 -9.65 7.11 9.24
C ILE A 151 -10.05 8.19 10.25
N GLY A 152 -11.02 9.05 9.91
CA GLY A 152 -11.56 10.07 10.80
C GLY A 152 -10.82 11.41 10.73
N ILE A 153 -10.03 11.65 9.68
CA ILE A 153 -9.51 12.98 9.39
C ILE A 153 -10.69 13.86 8.93
N LYS A 154 -10.87 15.00 9.58
CA LYS A 154 -11.91 15.97 9.22
C LYS A 154 -11.54 16.61 7.88
N VAL A 155 -12.23 16.19 6.83
CA VAL A 155 -12.22 16.92 5.56
C VAL A 155 -13.19 18.10 5.72
N GLU A 156 -12.68 19.32 5.79
CA GLU A 156 -13.54 20.51 5.71
C GLU A 156 -14.19 20.53 4.33
N GLN A 157 -15.41 19.99 4.24
CA GLN A 157 -16.26 20.23 3.08
C GLN A 157 -16.51 21.74 3.06
N ARG A 158 -15.83 22.45 2.15
CA ARG A 158 -16.19 23.83 1.80
C ARG A 158 -17.61 23.76 1.26
N ASN A 159 -18.57 23.96 2.15
CA ASN A 159 -19.97 24.05 1.83
C ASN A 159 -20.12 25.12 0.76
N LEU A 160 -20.32 24.70 -0.49
CA LEU A 160 -21.09 25.47 -1.45
C LEU A 160 -22.47 25.61 -0.81
N VAL A 161 -22.66 26.72 -0.08
CA VAL A 161 -23.98 27.19 0.31
C VAL A 161 -24.68 27.53 -0.99
N ILE A 162 -25.32 26.53 -1.60
CA ILE A 162 -26.38 26.77 -2.58
C ILE A 162 -27.45 27.51 -1.78
N GLY A 163 -27.44 28.83 -1.90
CA GLY A 163 -28.47 29.70 -1.38
C GLY A 163 -29.79 29.37 -2.06
N ASN A 164 -30.50 28.37 -1.53
CA ASN A 164 -31.92 28.22 -1.76
C ASN A 164 -32.64 28.60 -0.47
N GLN A 165 -33.46 29.64 -0.62
CA GLN A 165 -34.18 30.38 0.40
C GLN A 165 -35.28 29.55 1.09
N GLN A 166 -34.92 28.45 1.76
CA GLN A 166 -35.83 27.72 2.65
C GLN A 166 -35.11 27.32 3.95
N ALA A 167 -34.73 28.34 4.71
CA ALA A 167 -34.46 28.21 6.13
C ALA A 167 -35.79 28.01 6.88
N THR A 168 -36.18 26.78 7.18
CA THR A 168 -37.09 26.49 8.32
C THR A 168 -36.94 25.04 8.82
N ILE A 169 -35.76 24.69 9.34
CA ILE A 169 -35.67 23.66 10.39
C ILE A 169 -34.76 24.22 11.49
N SER A 170 -35.25 25.28 12.13
CA SER A 170 -34.75 25.73 13.42
C SER A 170 -35.64 25.13 14.51
N LEU A 171 -35.01 24.66 15.60
CA LEU A 171 -35.57 24.62 16.96
C LEU A 171 -36.61 23.53 17.27
N ARG A 172 -36.16 22.28 17.47
CA ARG A 172 -36.67 21.40 18.55
C ARG A 172 -35.91 20.07 18.57
N GLN A 173 -34.66 20.08 19.02
CA GLN A 173 -34.12 18.87 19.64
C GLN A 173 -33.28 19.29 20.84
N GLN A 174 -33.62 18.62 21.93
CA GLN A 174 -33.26 18.92 23.31
C GLN A 174 -31.75 19.01 23.49
N GLN A 175 -31.37 19.75 24.53
CA GLN A 175 -30.05 19.80 25.15
C GLN A 175 -29.55 18.39 25.51
N ILE A 176 -29.10 17.65 24.50
CA ILE A 176 -28.05 16.68 24.65
C ILE A 176 -26.87 17.42 24.04
N SER A 177 -26.03 18.02 24.87
CA SER A 177 -24.66 18.29 24.45
C SER A 177 -23.99 16.92 24.46
N PRO A 178 -23.87 16.21 23.31
CA PRO A 178 -23.03 15.04 23.30
C PRO A 178 -21.65 15.55 23.70
N ILE A 179 -21.18 15.12 24.86
CA ILE A 179 -19.77 15.20 25.18
C ILE A 179 -19.14 14.20 24.22
N ILE A 180 -18.92 14.63 22.97
CA ILE A 180 -18.07 13.91 22.05
C ILE A 180 -16.68 14.05 22.68
N GLN A 181 -16.28 13.04 23.44
CA GLN A 181 -14.88 12.87 23.79
C GLN A 181 -14.16 12.61 22.47
N VAL A 182 -13.77 13.68 21.79
CA VAL A 182 -12.89 13.61 20.64
C VAL A 182 -11.55 13.19 21.20
N GLN A 183 -11.29 11.88 21.19
CA GLN A 183 -9.93 11.39 21.40
C GLN A 183 -9.10 11.97 20.26
N ILE A 184 -8.20 12.90 20.59
CA ILE A 184 -7.29 13.50 19.63
C ILE A 184 -6.28 12.39 19.31
N ASN A 185 -6.53 11.69 18.19
CA ASN A 185 -5.55 10.78 17.63
C ASN A 185 -4.63 11.59 16.73
N HIS A 186 -3.33 11.44 16.91
CA HIS A 186 -2.34 11.88 15.94
C HIS A 186 -2.17 10.78 14.88
N TYR A 187 -1.93 11.16 13.64
CA TYR A 187 -1.73 10.23 12.54
C TYR A 187 -0.27 10.17 12.15
N ILE A 188 0.20 8.96 11.83
CA ILE A 188 1.48 8.73 11.17
C ILE A 188 1.15 8.14 9.81
N VAL A 189 1.35 8.94 8.76
CA VAL A 189 0.95 8.61 7.40
C VAL A 189 2.18 8.33 6.54
N LEU A 190 2.29 7.11 6.06
CA LEU A 190 3.32 6.71 5.11
C LEU A 190 2.69 6.57 3.73
N PHE A 191 3.25 7.24 2.72
CA PHE A 191 2.90 7.07 1.33
C PHE A 191 3.96 6.23 0.61
N ASN A 192 3.57 5.13 -0.01
CA ASN A 192 4.38 4.44 -1.01
C ASN A 192 3.79 4.70 -2.39
N LEU A 193 4.50 5.45 -3.22
CA LEU A 193 4.00 5.95 -4.50
C LEU A 193 4.84 5.38 -5.64
N ASP A 194 4.17 4.65 -6.53
CA ASP A 194 4.79 4.13 -7.74
C ASP A 194 5.16 5.30 -8.69
N ILE A 195 6.40 5.28 -9.16
CA ILE A 195 6.97 6.21 -10.13
C ILE A 195 7.53 5.45 -11.35
N SER A 196 7.07 4.24 -11.61
CA SER A 196 7.33 3.51 -12.85
C SER A 196 6.85 4.29 -14.08
N GLN A 197 7.35 3.95 -15.26
CA GLN A 197 7.05 4.71 -16.48
C GLN A 197 5.54 4.81 -16.79
N SER A 198 4.73 3.79 -16.45
CA SER A 198 3.27 3.81 -16.66
C SER A 198 2.57 4.93 -15.88
N MET A 199 3.13 5.30 -14.72
CA MET A 199 2.58 6.33 -13.84
C MET A 199 2.69 7.75 -14.40
N GLN A 200 3.48 7.99 -15.46
CA GLN A 200 3.75 9.34 -15.99
C GLN A 200 2.47 10.14 -16.30
N SER A 201 1.45 9.49 -16.85
CA SER A 201 0.17 10.14 -17.20
C SER A 201 -0.74 10.39 -15.98
N HIS A 202 -0.45 9.74 -14.85
CA HIS A 202 -1.23 9.78 -13.61
C HIS A 202 -0.56 10.63 -12.52
N TRP A 203 0.75 10.87 -12.63
CA TRP A 203 1.58 11.42 -11.56
C TRP A 203 1.12 12.78 -11.04
N ASN A 204 0.72 13.69 -11.94
CA ASN A 204 0.20 15.00 -11.55
C ASN A 204 -1.06 14.88 -10.67
N LYS A 205 -1.93 13.90 -10.94
CA LYS A 205 -3.12 13.64 -10.12
C LYS A 205 -2.75 13.05 -8.76
N VAL A 206 -1.75 12.16 -8.71
CA VAL A 206 -1.21 11.62 -7.45
C VAL A 206 -0.63 12.74 -6.59
N CYS A 207 0.18 13.64 -7.17
CA CYS A 207 0.74 14.80 -6.48
C CYS A 207 -0.36 15.69 -5.90
N GLN A 208 -1.41 15.98 -6.67
CA GLN A 208 -2.56 16.76 -6.21
C GLN A 208 -3.34 16.05 -5.08
N ALA A 209 -3.53 14.74 -5.19
CA ALA A 209 -4.22 13.94 -4.18
C ALA A 209 -3.46 13.91 -2.86
N VAL A 210 -2.13 13.69 -2.91
CA VAL A 210 -1.26 13.74 -1.73
C VAL A 210 -1.27 15.14 -1.12
N LYS A 211 -1.18 16.19 -1.94
CA LYS A 211 -1.27 17.59 -1.45
C LYS A 211 -2.60 17.86 -0.74
N GLY A 212 -3.71 17.42 -1.32
CA GLY A 212 -5.03 17.51 -0.69
C GLY A 212 -5.11 16.68 0.58
N PHE A 213 -4.42 15.53 0.63
CA PHE A 213 -4.37 14.70 1.82
C PHE A 213 -3.65 15.39 2.97
N LEU A 214 -2.45 15.93 2.69
CA LEU A 214 -1.62 16.65 3.65
C LEU A 214 -2.32 17.90 4.20
N ALA A 215 -3.08 18.60 3.38
CA ALA A 215 -3.80 19.81 3.79
C ALA A 215 -4.87 19.59 4.87
N ASN A 216 -5.36 18.36 5.06
CA ASN A 216 -6.34 18.05 6.11
C ASN A 216 -5.71 17.38 7.35
N LEU A 217 -4.39 17.15 7.36
CA LEU A 217 -3.68 16.65 8.54
C LEU A 217 -3.47 17.77 9.55
N GLY A 218 -3.45 17.40 10.84
CA GLY A 218 -3.14 18.30 11.94
C GLY A 218 -1.65 18.60 12.05
N SER A 219 -1.29 19.65 12.80
CA SER A 219 0.12 20.08 12.99
C SER A 219 1.01 19.03 13.66
N ASN A 220 0.41 18.12 14.43
CA ASN A 220 1.13 17.07 15.16
C ASN A 220 1.12 15.72 14.43
N ASP A 221 0.50 15.66 13.26
CA ASP A 221 0.51 14.46 12.42
C ASP A 221 1.86 14.38 11.72
N LEU A 222 2.34 13.15 11.54
CA LEU A 222 3.62 12.85 10.92
C LEU A 222 3.40 12.22 9.56
N VAL A 223 4.27 12.56 8.62
CA VAL A 223 4.18 12.07 7.25
C VAL A 223 5.54 11.65 6.73
N LEU A 224 5.54 10.64 5.86
CA LEU A 224 6.71 10.22 5.11
C LEU A 224 6.28 9.79 3.71
N GLY A 225 7.08 10.15 2.71
CA GLY A 225 6.91 9.70 1.33
C GLY A 225 8.02 8.72 0.95
N ILE A 226 7.63 7.61 0.35
CA ILE A 226 8.50 6.67 -0.34
C ILE A 226 8.03 6.67 -1.78
N ILE A 227 8.96 6.92 -2.69
CA ILE A 227 8.74 6.71 -4.12
C ILE A 227 9.44 5.42 -4.53
N PHE A 228 8.88 4.71 -5.49
CA PHE A 228 9.48 3.48 -5.97
C PHE A 228 9.28 3.24 -7.46
N ASN A 229 10.33 2.71 -8.09
CA ASN A 229 10.32 2.08 -9.40
C ASN A 229 11.06 0.74 -9.27
N GLU A 230 12.19 0.53 -9.95
CA GLU A 230 13.15 -0.55 -9.69
C GLU A 230 13.90 -0.38 -8.37
N GLN A 231 13.89 0.83 -7.83
CA GLN A 231 14.55 1.20 -6.58
C GLN A 231 13.52 1.80 -5.63
N VAL A 232 13.77 1.67 -4.34
CA VAL A 232 12.95 2.24 -3.27
C VAL A 232 13.70 3.43 -2.70
N GLN A 233 13.10 4.62 -2.74
CA GLN A 233 13.69 5.83 -2.21
C GLN A 233 12.75 6.50 -1.21
N VAL A 234 13.29 6.78 -0.02
CA VAL A 234 12.64 7.61 0.98
C VAL A 234 12.86 9.08 0.61
N LEU A 235 11.79 9.87 0.61
CA LEU A 235 11.85 11.32 0.39
C LEU A 235 12.08 12.02 1.72
N GLN A 236 13.26 12.62 1.89
CA GLN A 236 13.62 13.42 3.07
C GLN A 236 13.79 14.89 2.69
N ALA A 237 13.51 15.83 3.59
CA ALA A 237 13.69 17.28 3.38
C ALA A 237 15.05 17.66 2.78
N ASN A 238 16.12 16.93 3.13
CA ASN A 238 17.49 17.25 2.73
C ASN A 238 17.87 16.78 1.31
N ASP A 239 17.03 15.99 0.63
CA ASP A 239 17.38 15.41 -0.67
C ASP A 239 17.24 16.37 -1.86
N ASN A 240 16.69 17.57 -1.66
CA ASN A 240 16.46 18.56 -2.73
C ASN A 240 17.74 18.97 -3.49
N GLN A 241 18.92 18.78 -2.92
CA GLN A 241 20.19 19.12 -3.59
C GLN A 241 20.64 18.08 -4.64
N LYS A 242 20.25 16.81 -4.50
CA LYS A 242 20.69 15.74 -5.43
C LYS A 242 19.92 15.74 -6.75
N TYR A 243 18.66 16.16 -6.73
CA TYR A 243 17.81 16.15 -7.93
C TYR A 243 18.14 17.28 -8.90
N ILE A 244 18.56 18.45 -8.40
CA ILE A 244 18.93 19.59 -9.24
C ILE A 244 20.23 19.31 -10.02
N GLN A 245 21.21 18.66 -9.38
CA GLN A 245 22.49 18.33 -10.05
C GLN A 245 22.35 17.30 -11.18
N ASN A 246 21.42 16.35 -11.11
CA ASN A 246 21.21 15.37 -12.18
C ASN A 246 20.44 15.93 -13.38
N GLN A 247 19.80 17.11 -13.26
CA GLN A 247 19.12 17.76 -14.39
C GLN A 247 20.08 18.57 -15.27
N GLU A 248 21.24 19.00 -14.76
CA GLU A 248 22.23 19.75 -15.53
C GLU A 248 23.19 18.86 -16.34
N ILE A 249 23.25 17.55 -16.05
CA ILE A 249 24.20 16.62 -16.70
C ILE A 249 23.64 16.04 -18.02
N ASN A 250 22.35 16.22 -18.31
CA ASN A 250 21.70 15.75 -19.56
C ASN A 250 21.36 16.89 -20.54
N GLN A 251 22.11 18.00 -20.51
CA GLN A 251 22.14 18.93 -21.65
C GLN A 251 23.37 18.58 -22.49
N ASP A 252 23.15 17.84 -23.59
CA ASP A 252 24.16 17.60 -24.62
C ASP A 252 24.78 18.95 -25.05
N PRO A 253 26.11 19.07 -25.10
CA PRO A 253 26.75 20.21 -25.73
C PRO A 253 26.40 20.19 -27.21
N GLN A 254 25.68 21.21 -27.68
CA GLN A 254 25.48 21.48 -29.09
C GLN A 254 26.83 21.51 -29.80
N SER A 255 27.00 20.62 -30.78
CA SER A 255 28.10 20.66 -31.72
C SER A 255 27.93 21.84 -32.65
N ASP A 256 28.80 22.84 -32.51
CA ASP A 256 29.12 23.79 -33.56
C ASP A 256 29.73 23.03 -34.75
N SER A 257 29.08 23.11 -35.91
CA SER A 257 29.73 22.81 -37.19
C SER A 257 29.20 23.75 -38.26
N GLU A 258 30.01 24.76 -38.55
CA GLU A 258 29.88 25.63 -39.71
C GLU A 258 30.25 24.90 -41.02
N ASN A 259 29.40 25.11 -42.02
CA ASN A 259 29.67 25.29 -43.46
C ASN A 259 30.83 24.54 -44.16
N GLN A 260 30.46 23.80 -45.23
CA GLN A 260 30.97 24.09 -46.58
C GLN A 260 30.05 23.53 -47.69
N ASN A 261 29.87 24.38 -48.72
CA ASN A 261 29.22 24.14 -50.01
C ASN A 261 29.80 22.95 -50.77
N GLU A 262 28.99 22.23 -51.56
CA GLU A 262 29.11 22.17 -53.03
C GLU A 262 28.01 21.31 -53.71
N GLN A 263 27.48 21.89 -54.81
CA GLN A 263 27.12 21.27 -56.10
C GLN A 263 25.95 20.28 -56.24
N ILE A 264 24.84 20.85 -56.72
CA ILE A 264 24.04 20.49 -57.91
C ILE A 264 24.48 19.22 -58.66
N LEU A 265 23.57 18.26 -58.81
CA LEU A 265 23.34 17.50 -60.05
C LEU A 265 21.90 16.98 -60.10
N ASP A 266 21.23 17.33 -61.19
CA ASP A 266 19.93 16.83 -61.66
C ASP A 266 19.90 15.30 -61.77
N TYR A 267 18.75 14.68 -61.47
CA TYR A 267 18.27 13.53 -62.23
C TYR A 267 16.74 13.47 -62.23
N ASP A 268 16.26 13.23 -63.43
CA ASP A 268 14.90 13.18 -63.93
C ASP A 268 14.05 12.00 -63.40
N ASP A 269 12.74 12.28 -63.31
CA ASP A 269 11.67 11.55 -63.99
C ASP A 269 11.65 10.01 -63.94
N PHE A 270 10.68 9.44 -63.22
CA PHE A 270 10.00 8.20 -63.61
C PHE A 270 8.62 8.11 -62.92
N GLN A 271 7.57 8.34 -63.72
CA GLN A 271 6.26 7.70 -63.53
C GLN A 271 6.28 6.30 -64.18
N ASP A 272 5.48 5.39 -63.64
CA ASP A 272 4.70 4.31 -64.30
C ASP A 272 4.23 3.37 -63.16
N GLN A 273 2.94 3.28 -62.81
CA GLN A 273 1.80 2.61 -63.47
C GLN A 273 1.88 1.07 -63.52
N ASP A 274 0.67 0.49 -63.40
CA ASP A 274 0.23 -0.88 -63.65
C ASP A 274 0.35 -1.90 -62.49
N GLN A 275 -0.79 -2.29 -61.88
CA GLN A 275 -1.78 -3.29 -62.32
C GLN A 275 -1.23 -4.72 -62.21
N ASP A 276 -1.87 -5.54 -61.37
CA ASP A 276 -2.45 -6.84 -61.78
C ASP A 276 -3.08 -7.59 -60.59
N ASP A 277 -4.39 -7.75 -60.73
CA ASP A 277 -5.16 -8.99 -60.57
C ASP A 277 -4.52 -10.18 -59.85
N ASN A 278 -5.24 -10.71 -58.86
CA ASN A 278 -5.51 -12.15 -58.77
C ASN A 278 -6.80 -12.42 -57.99
N GLN A 279 -7.84 -12.70 -58.77
CA GLN A 279 -8.94 -13.59 -58.40
C GLN A 279 -8.38 -15.00 -58.26
N ASP A 280 -8.72 -15.70 -57.18
CA ASP A 280 -8.77 -17.16 -57.19
C ASP A 280 -10.08 -17.60 -56.53
N ASP A 281 -10.96 -18.09 -57.40
CA ASP A 281 -12.12 -18.90 -57.12
C ASP A 281 -11.70 -20.23 -56.47
N TYR A 282 -12.35 -20.59 -55.37
CA TYR A 282 -12.64 -21.99 -55.06
C TYR A 282 -14.09 -22.11 -54.61
N GLN A 283 -14.91 -22.65 -55.53
CA GLN A 283 -16.23 -23.20 -55.25
C GLN A 283 -16.11 -24.61 -54.66
N ASP A 284 -17.15 -24.94 -53.88
CA ASP A 284 -17.73 -26.26 -53.61
C ASP A 284 -16.89 -27.34 -52.92
N ASP A 285 -17.32 -27.74 -51.72
CA ASP A 285 -18.19 -28.92 -51.65
C ASP A 285 -18.87 -29.09 -50.27
N ASN A 286 -20.16 -29.44 -50.34
CA ASN A 286 -21.00 -29.94 -49.26
C ASN A 286 -20.35 -31.11 -48.53
N GLN A 287 -20.28 -31.09 -47.19
CA GLN A 287 -20.50 -32.27 -46.34
C GLN A 287 -21.09 -31.87 -44.97
N ASP A 288 -22.43 -31.86 -44.93
CA ASP A 288 -23.22 -32.13 -43.72
C ASP A 288 -22.97 -33.59 -43.31
N TYR A 289 -22.25 -33.82 -42.22
CA TYR A 289 -22.26 -35.11 -41.49
C TYR A 289 -21.94 -34.90 -39.99
N ASP A 290 -22.98 -35.11 -39.18
CA ASP A 290 -23.00 -35.69 -37.84
C ASP A 290 -21.71 -35.65 -36.99
N GLN A 291 -21.65 -34.73 -36.01
CA GLN A 291 -20.81 -34.89 -34.81
C GLN A 291 -21.52 -34.44 -33.53
N ASP A 292 -22.67 -35.05 -33.24
CA ASP A 292 -23.30 -35.03 -31.91
C ASP A 292 -23.05 -36.36 -31.19
N TYR A 293 -21.82 -36.67 -30.76
CA TYR A 293 -21.55 -37.67 -29.73
C TYR A 293 -20.13 -37.52 -29.17
N ASN A 294 -19.92 -36.63 -28.19
CA ASN A 294 -18.87 -36.76 -27.14
C ASN A 294 -18.89 -35.62 -26.08
N GLN A 295 -20.07 -35.16 -25.63
CA GLN A 295 -20.18 -34.14 -24.57
C GLN A 295 -20.25 -34.69 -23.13
N ASP A 296 -20.31 -36.01 -22.92
CA ASP A 296 -20.53 -36.60 -21.59
C ASP A 296 -19.26 -37.00 -20.80
N GLN A 297 -18.07 -37.00 -21.42
CA GLN A 297 -16.82 -37.37 -20.72
C GLN A 297 -16.20 -36.18 -19.95
N GLY A 298 -16.53 -34.93 -20.30
CA GLY A 298 -15.96 -33.72 -19.69
C GLY A 298 -16.62 -33.27 -18.37
N TYR A 299 -17.88 -33.67 -18.13
CA TYR A 299 -18.62 -33.26 -16.93
C TYR A 299 -18.18 -34.02 -15.67
N ASN A 300 -17.84 -35.31 -15.80
CA ASN A 300 -17.38 -36.14 -14.67
C ASN A 300 -15.98 -35.76 -14.16
N GLN A 301 -15.10 -35.26 -15.03
CA GLN A 301 -13.77 -34.77 -14.62
C GLN A 301 -13.82 -33.43 -13.88
N LYS A 302 -14.79 -32.55 -14.18
CA LYS A 302 -14.94 -31.28 -13.46
C LYS A 302 -15.57 -31.48 -12.07
N GLN A 303 -16.50 -32.42 -11.91
CA GLN A 303 -17.10 -32.73 -10.62
C GLN A 303 -16.11 -33.40 -9.64
N SER A 304 -15.29 -34.34 -10.11
CA SER A 304 -14.27 -35.00 -9.26
C SER A 304 -13.19 -34.03 -8.76
N LYS A 305 -12.75 -33.07 -9.59
CA LYS A 305 -11.81 -32.01 -9.17
C LYS A 305 -12.41 -31.08 -8.11
N GLN A 306 -13.70 -30.75 -8.20
CA GLN A 306 -14.38 -29.95 -7.18
C GLN A 306 -14.56 -30.70 -5.86
N GLN A 307 -14.90 -31.99 -5.90
CA GLN A 307 -15.02 -32.83 -4.70
C GLN A 307 -13.68 -33.00 -3.98
N ASN A 308 -12.58 -33.26 -4.70
CA ASN A 308 -11.24 -33.34 -4.11
C ASN A 308 -10.80 -32.03 -3.46
N LYS A 309 -11.15 -30.88 -4.06
CA LYS A 309 -10.84 -29.55 -3.48
C LYS A 309 -11.62 -29.30 -2.18
N GLN A 310 -12.87 -29.77 -2.11
CA GLN A 310 -13.68 -29.67 -0.88
C GLN A 310 -13.18 -30.61 0.22
N GLN A 311 -12.80 -31.86 -0.12
CA GLN A 311 -12.23 -32.80 0.83
C GLN A 311 -10.90 -32.30 1.41
N ASN A 312 -9.98 -31.79 0.58
CA ASN A 312 -8.72 -31.22 1.05
C ASN A 312 -8.94 -30.01 1.97
N LYS A 313 -9.94 -29.17 1.68
CA LYS A 313 -10.30 -28.03 2.53
C LYS A 313 -10.85 -28.48 3.89
N GLN A 314 -11.63 -29.57 3.93
CA GLN A 314 -12.13 -30.13 5.19
C GLN A 314 -11.02 -30.80 6.01
N GLN A 315 -10.11 -31.53 5.37
CA GLN A 315 -8.95 -32.15 6.03
C GLN A 315 -8.02 -31.09 6.64
N ASN A 316 -7.66 -30.04 5.89
CA ASN A 316 -6.85 -28.94 6.43
C ASN A 316 -7.54 -28.24 7.61
N LYS A 317 -8.86 -28.05 7.55
CA LYS A 317 -9.61 -27.45 8.66
C LYS A 317 -9.58 -28.33 9.92
N GLN A 318 -9.60 -29.65 9.77
CA GLN A 318 -9.49 -30.59 10.90
C GLN A 318 -8.07 -30.60 11.48
N GLN A 319 -7.03 -30.58 10.65
CA GLN A 319 -5.63 -30.53 11.09
C GLN A 319 -5.35 -29.24 11.88
N ILE A 320 -5.78 -28.08 11.40
CA ILE A 320 -5.62 -26.80 12.10
C ILE A 320 -6.34 -26.83 13.47
N LYS A 321 -7.55 -27.39 13.54
CA LYS A 321 -8.27 -27.54 14.81
C LYS A 321 -7.53 -28.43 15.81
N GLN A 322 -6.87 -29.48 15.34
CA GLN A 322 -6.06 -30.36 16.20
C GLN A 322 -4.80 -29.65 16.70
N GLN A 323 -4.10 -28.89 15.84
CA GLN A 323 -2.92 -28.12 16.23
C GLN A 323 -3.25 -27.05 17.29
N ILE A 324 -4.34 -26.30 17.11
CA ILE A 324 -4.80 -25.32 18.11
C ILE A 324 -5.13 -25.99 19.44
N LYS A 325 -5.75 -27.17 19.41
CA LYS A 325 -6.06 -27.93 20.63
C LYS A 325 -4.78 -28.37 21.36
N GLN A 326 -3.76 -28.80 20.64
CA GLN A 326 -2.47 -29.19 21.22
C GLN A 326 -1.72 -27.98 21.82
N GLN A 327 -1.70 -26.84 21.14
CA GLN A 327 -1.09 -25.61 21.67
C GLN A 327 -1.73 -25.16 22.99
N LYS A 328 -3.07 -25.15 23.05
CA LYS A 328 -3.79 -24.80 24.29
C LYS A 328 -3.48 -25.74 25.46
N GLN A 329 -3.30 -27.04 25.18
CA GLN A 329 -2.91 -28.01 26.21
C GLN A 329 -1.47 -27.77 26.71
N GLN A 330 -0.56 -27.36 25.83
CA GLN A 330 0.82 -27.01 26.21
C GLN A 330 0.86 -25.74 27.06
N GLU A 331 0.11 -24.70 26.69
CA GLU A 331 -0.01 -23.46 27.47
C GLU A 331 -0.59 -23.72 28.87
N GLN A 332 -1.65 -24.51 28.97
CA GLN A 332 -2.25 -24.89 30.24
C GLN A 332 -1.27 -25.67 31.13
N SER A 333 -0.44 -26.54 30.53
CA SER A 333 0.58 -27.30 31.27
C SER A 333 1.69 -26.39 31.81
N LYS A 334 2.09 -25.36 31.06
CA LYS A 334 3.08 -24.37 31.50
C LYS A 334 2.56 -23.55 32.69
N GLN A 335 1.30 -23.08 32.62
CA GLN A 335 0.69 -22.32 33.72
C GLN A 335 0.61 -23.13 35.02
N ILE A 336 0.36 -24.44 34.93
CA ILE A 336 0.35 -25.32 36.11
C ILE A 336 1.75 -25.48 36.70
N GLN A 337 2.80 -25.54 35.88
CA GLN A 337 4.18 -25.62 36.37
C GLN A 337 4.62 -24.34 37.07
N GLU A 338 4.28 -23.16 36.52
CA GLU A 338 4.61 -21.87 37.13
C GLU A 338 3.95 -21.69 38.50
N GLN A 339 2.70 -22.12 38.66
CA GLN A 339 1.99 -22.04 39.96
C GLN A 339 2.57 -22.96 41.05
N GLN A 340 3.40 -23.93 40.71
CA GLN A 340 4.03 -24.84 41.69
C GLN A 340 5.37 -24.31 42.23
N ILE A 341 5.97 -23.29 41.60
CA ILE A 341 7.29 -22.77 41.97
C ILE A 341 7.19 -21.69 43.07
N ASP A 342 6.06 -21.00 43.20
CA ASP A 342 5.87 -19.89 44.15
C ASP A 342 5.30 -20.28 45.54
N LYS A 343 5.64 -21.47 46.06
CA LYS A 343 5.40 -21.76 47.49
C LYS A 343 6.65 -21.40 48.31
N PRO A 344 6.70 -20.21 48.95
CA PRO A 344 7.80 -19.87 49.85
C PRO A 344 7.84 -20.87 51.01
N GLN A 345 8.96 -21.58 51.14
CA GLN A 345 9.28 -22.31 52.35
C GLN A 345 9.45 -21.30 53.48
N ASN A 346 8.45 -21.27 54.35
CA ASN A 346 8.40 -20.41 55.52
C ASN A 346 9.42 -20.94 56.57
N GLN A 347 10.71 -20.68 56.35
CA GLN A 347 11.78 -20.98 57.30
C GLN A 347 11.87 -19.84 58.33
N LYS A 348 11.39 -20.14 59.54
CA LYS A 348 11.56 -19.33 60.74
C LYS A 348 13.05 -19.14 61.04
N CYS A 349 13.58 -17.94 60.79
CA CYS A 349 14.82 -17.49 61.41
C CYS A 349 14.47 -16.53 62.55
N SER A 350 14.54 -17.03 63.79
CA SER A 350 14.55 -16.21 64.99
C SER A 350 15.98 -15.74 65.26
N CYS A 351 16.22 -14.43 65.22
CA CYS A 351 17.38 -13.84 65.87
C CYS A 351 16.92 -12.58 66.62
N GLN A 352 16.75 -12.74 67.93
CA GLN A 352 16.83 -11.65 68.88
C GLN A 352 18.27 -11.13 68.89
N VAL A 353 18.47 -9.83 68.67
CA VAL A 353 19.61 -9.12 69.28
C VAL A 353 19.15 -7.72 69.68
N SER A 354 19.08 -7.53 70.99
CA SER A 354 19.04 -6.28 71.73
C SER A 354 20.39 -5.54 71.70
N CYS A 355 20.40 -4.21 71.58
CA CYS A 355 21.31 -3.24 72.23
C CYS A 355 20.85 -1.82 71.83
N GLN A 356 20.28 -1.02 72.73
CA GLN A 356 20.92 -0.12 73.70
C GLN A 356 21.65 1.09 73.08
N ILE A 357 21.02 2.26 73.26
CA ILE A 357 21.57 3.55 73.76
C ILE A 357 22.96 3.96 73.26
N PHE A 358 23.05 5.01 72.43
CA PHE A 358 23.48 6.36 72.82
C PHE A 358 23.16 7.37 71.72
#